data_AF-A0A178VLS5-F1
#
_entry.id   AF-A0A178VLS5-F1
#
_cell.length_a   1.000
_cell.length_b   1.000
_cell.length_c   1.000
_cell.angle_alpha   90.00
_cell.angle_beta   90.00
_cell.angle_gamma   90.00
#
_symmetry.space_group_name_H-M   'P 1'
#
loop_
_entity.id
_entity.type
_entity.pdbx_description
1 polymer ?
#
loop_
_entity_poly.entity_id
_entity_poly.type
_entity_poly.pdbx_seq_one_letter_code
_entity_poly.pdbx_strand_id
1 'polypeptide(L)'
;MRPAIPLDYAVFQLSPKRSRCELFVSTTGNTEKLASGLVKPFVAHLKVAEEQVSREVQSIRLEVESNKNAGTWFTKGTLERFVRFVSTPEVLELVSALDVEMSQLEAARKIYGEGTSDQRSSAKDSTDTTPAADVTKKELLKAIDLRLAAVRQDLATACNRASAAGFNPITVSELSQFADRFGANRLK
;
A
#
# COMPACT_ATOMS: atom_id res chain seq x y z
N MET A 1 -2.05 -19.06 18.47
CA MET A 1 -0.78 -19.24 17.72
C MET A 1 0.04 -17.94 17.74
N ARG A 2 1.39 -18.01 17.68
CA ARG A 2 2.27 -16.84 17.57
C ARG A 2 2.16 -16.21 16.16
N PRO A 3 2.30 -14.88 16.00
CA PRO A 3 2.14 -14.22 14.70
C PRO A 3 3.15 -14.66 13.63
N ALA A 4 4.39 -14.95 14.00
CA ALA A 4 5.44 -15.36 13.07
C ALA A 4 5.36 -16.83 12.62
N ILE A 5 4.30 -17.55 13.00
CA ILE A 5 4.15 -18.97 12.63
C ILE A 5 3.73 -19.07 11.15
N PRO A 6 4.48 -19.83 10.33
CA PRO A 6 4.08 -20.18 8.97
C PRO A 6 2.78 -20.97 8.95
N LEU A 7 1.88 -20.63 8.03
CA LEU A 7 0.60 -21.30 7.86
C LEU A 7 0.67 -22.35 6.75
N ASP A 8 -0.05 -23.45 6.93
CA ASP A 8 -0.27 -24.42 5.86
C ASP A 8 -1.37 -23.90 4.93
N TYR A 9 -2.44 -23.34 5.50
CA TYR A 9 -3.52 -22.71 4.77
C TYR A 9 -4.31 -21.74 5.66
N ALA A 10 -5.07 -20.87 5.01
CA ALA A 10 -6.16 -20.11 5.60
C ALA A 10 -7.46 -20.42 4.87
N VAL A 11 -8.59 -20.40 5.57
CA VAL A 11 -9.90 -20.70 4.97
C VAL A 11 -10.96 -19.73 5.47
N PHE A 12 -11.69 -19.14 4.54
CA PHE A 12 -12.94 -18.44 4.82
C PHE A 12 -14.08 -19.45 4.73
N GLN A 13 -14.72 -19.75 5.85
CA GLN A 13 -15.96 -20.52 5.86
C GLN A 13 -17.12 -19.56 5.63
N LEU A 14 -17.88 -19.77 4.56
CA LEU A 14 -18.97 -18.87 4.20
C LEU A 14 -20.26 -19.27 4.90
N SER A 15 -21.11 -18.28 5.21
CA SER A 15 -22.48 -18.55 5.64
C SER A 15 -23.30 -19.15 4.49
N PRO A 16 -24.45 -19.79 4.74
CA PRO A 16 -25.29 -20.35 3.68
C PRO A 16 -25.70 -19.33 2.60
N LYS A 17 -25.87 -18.06 3.00
CA LYS A 17 -26.18 -16.94 2.10
C LYS A 17 -24.96 -16.31 1.43
N ARG A 18 -23.75 -16.81 1.72
CA ARG A 18 -22.45 -16.32 1.22
C ARG A 18 -22.18 -14.83 1.46
N SER A 19 -22.89 -14.22 2.42
CA SER A 19 -22.75 -12.80 2.75
C SER A 19 -21.79 -12.55 3.92
N ARG A 20 -21.57 -13.56 4.76
CA ARG A 20 -20.70 -13.52 5.93
C ARG A 20 -19.70 -14.66 5.89
N CYS A 21 -18.56 -14.47 6.54
CA CYS A 21 -17.56 -15.51 6.68
C CYS A 21 -16.92 -15.53 8.05
N GLU A 22 -16.33 -16.68 8.37
CA GLU A 22 -15.36 -16.85 9.44
C GLU A 22 -14.03 -17.24 8.82
N LEU A 23 -12.97 -16.48 9.13
CA LEU A 23 -11.63 -16.75 8.67
C LEU A 23 -10.89 -17.57 9.73
N PHE A 24 -10.40 -18.73 9.31
CA PHE A 24 -9.55 -19.61 10.11
C PHE A 24 -8.17 -19.69 9.50
N VAL A 25 -7.15 -19.84 10.35
CA VAL A 25 -5.77 -20.12 9.95
C VAL A 25 -5.32 -21.45 10.55
N SER A 26 -4.53 -22.21 9.82
CA SER A 26 -4.09 -23.55 10.23
C SER A 26 -2.60 -23.77 10.01
N THR A 27 -1.98 -24.43 10.99
CA THR A 27 -0.57 -24.85 11.00
C THR A 27 -0.46 -26.19 11.70
N THR A 28 0.16 -27.17 11.04
CA THR A 28 0.49 -28.49 11.57
C THR A 28 -0.67 -29.13 12.34
N GLY A 29 -1.88 -29.06 11.78
CA GLY A 29 -3.11 -29.62 12.35
C GLY A 29 -3.77 -28.78 13.46
N ASN A 30 -3.16 -27.71 13.93
CA ASN A 30 -3.79 -26.75 14.82
C ASN A 30 -4.52 -25.69 13.97
N THR A 31 -5.77 -25.36 14.33
CA THR A 31 -6.59 -24.39 13.61
C THR A 31 -7.18 -23.40 14.60
N GLU A 32 -7.09 -22.10 14.28
CA GLU A 32 -7.67 -21.04 15.10
C GLU A 32 -8.48 -20.07 14.24
N LYS A 33 -9.53 -19.49 14.85
CA LYS A 33 -10.32 -18.43 14.24
C LYS A 33 -9.56 -17.11 14.33
N LEU A 34 -9.40 -16.45 13.19
CA LEU A 34 -8.69 -15.18 13.07
C LEU A 34 -9.66 -13.99 13.06
N ALA A 35 -10.75 -14.09 12.31
CA ALA A 35 -11.70 -13.01 12.11
C ALA A 35 -13.09 -13.52 11.70
N SER A 36 -14.10 -12.67 11.80
CA SER A 36 -15.43 -12.91 11.23
C SER A 36 -16.03 -11.60 10.75
N GLY A 37 -16.80 -11.63 9.66
CA GLY A 37 -17.35 -10.42 9.08
C GLY A 37 -18.12 -10.65 7.80
N LEU A 38 -18.26 -9.59 7.02
CA LEU A 38 -18.83 -9.63 5.67
C LEU A 38 -17.82 -10.19 4.68
N VAL A 39 -18.30 -10.91 3.66
CA VAL A 39 -17.46 -11.45 2.57
C VAL A 39 -17.04 -10.35 1.60
N LYS A 40 -17.94 -9.39 1.34
CA LYS A 40 -17.77 -8.36 0.31
C LYS A 40 -16.45 -7.58 0.41
N PRO A 41 -16.00 -7.12 1.59
CA PRO A 41 -14.70 -6.46 1.72
C PRO A 41 -13.53 -7.35 1.27
N PHE A 42 -13.49 -8.61 1.69
CA PHE A 42 -12.41 -9.52 1.29
C PHE A 42 -12.38 -9.76 -0.21
N VAL A 43 -13.54 -9.99 -0.84
CA VAL A 43 -13.66 -10.18 -2.29
C VAL A 43 -13.20 -8.95 -3.07
N ALA A 44 -13.52 -7.75 -2.60
CA ALA A 44 -13.09 -6.50 -3.23
C ALA A 44 -11.56 -6.28 -3.20
N HIS A 45 -10.85 -7.00 -2.32
CA HIS A 45 -9.42 -6.85 -2.10
C HIS A 45 -8.61 -8.12 -2.38
N LEU A 46 -9.23 -9.21 -2.84
CA LEU A 46 -8.57 -10.51 -2.98
C LEU A 46 -9.11 -11.25 -4.20
N LYS A 47 -8.36 -11.20 -5.30
CA LYS A 47 -8.75 -11.84 -6.57
C LYS A 47 -9.06 -13.33 -6.41
N VAL A 48 -8.25 -14.06 -5.63
CA VAL A 48 -8.49 -15.50 -5.38
C VAL A 48 -9.83 -15.73 -4.66
N ALA A 49 -10.27 -14.82 -3.79
CA ALA A 49 -11.59 -14.90 -3.17
C ALA A 49 -12.72 -14.61 -4.15
N GLU A 50 -12.56 -13.58 -4.99
CA GLU A 50 -13.51 -13.24 -6.06
C GLU A 50 -13.74 -14.44 -6.99
N GLU A 51 -12.65 -15.05 -7.48
CA GLU A 51 -12.71 -16.20 -8.38
C GLU A 51 -13.38 -17.41 -7.72
N GLN A 52 -13.07 -17.71 -6.47
CA GLN A 52 -13.68 -18.84 -5.76
C GLN A 52 -15.17 -18.59 -5.48
N VAL A 53 -15.57 -17.39 -5.06
CA VAL A 53 -16.97 -17.04 -4.82
C VAL A 53 -17.80 -17.13 -6.10
N SER A 54 -17.22 -16.77 -7.25
CA SER A 54 -17.88 -16.89 -8.56
C SER A 54 -18.21 -18.35 -8.95
N ARG A 55 -17.51 -19.33 -8.35
CA ARG A 55 -17.74 -20.78 -8.55
C ARG A 55 -18.74 -21.37 -7.56
N GLU A 56 -19.41 -20.53 -6.78
CA GLU A 56 -20.44 -20.92 -5.80
C GLU A 56 -19.97 -21.87 -4.69
N VAL A 57 -18.69 -21.82 -4.33
CA VAL A 57 -18.13 -22.60 -3.23
C VAL A 57 -18.67 -22.15 -1.87
N GLN A 58 -18.67 -23.06 -0.88
CA GLN A 58 -19.03 -22.77 0.52
C GLN A 58 -17.81 -22.35 1.37
N SER A 59 -16.60 -22.46 0.83
CA SER A 59 -15.38 -22.03 1.49
C SER A 59 -14.37 -21.49 0.48
N ILE A 60 -13.64 -20.46 0.88
CA ILE A 60 -12.54 -19.89 0.09
C ILE A 60 -11.25 -20.31 0.76
N ARG A 61 -10.37 -20.99 0.04
CA ARG A 61 -9.10 -21.48 0.59
C ARG A 61 -7.93 -20.68 0.03
N LEU A 62 -7.05 -20.23 0.92
CA LEU A 62 -5.76 -19.64 0.61
C LEU A 62 -4.70 -20.63 1.04
N GLU A 63 -3.94 -21.15 0.08
CA GLU A 63 -2.83 -22.06 0.35
C GLU A 63 -1.68 -21.74 -0.60
N VAL A 64 -0.48 -22.09 -0.16
CA VAL A 64 0.75 -21.88 -0.93
C VAL A 64 1.36 -23.26 -1.14
N GLU A 65 1.55 -23.65 -2.40
CA GLU A 65 2.37 -24.82 -2.73
C GLU A 65 3.73 -24.69 -2.05
N SER A 66 4.23 -25.77 -1.47
CA SER A 66 5.43 -25.87 -0.63
C SER A 66 6.66 -25.21 -1.27
N ASN A 67 6.72 -23.89 -1.20
CA ASN A 67 7.80 -23.06 -1.72
C ASN A 67 8.69 -22.70 -0.53
N LYS A 68 10.01 -22.82 -0.73
CA LYS A 68 11.04 -22.53 0.28
C LYS A 68 10.85 -21.17 0.97
N ASN A 69 10.22 -20.20 0.29
CA ASN A 69 10.05 -18.84 0.80
C ASN A 69 8.64 -18.57 1.37
N ALA A 70 7.68 -19.50 1.25
CA ALA A 70 6.32 -19.27 1.74
C ALA A 70 6.27 -18.99 3.25
N GLY A 71 7.15 -19.63 4.02
CA GLY A 71 7.18 -19.49 5.47
C GLY A 71 7.61 -18.12 5.99
N THR A 72 8.20 -17.26 5.16
CA THR A 72 8.63 -15.92 5.60
C THR A 72 7.52 -14.88 5.49
N TRP A 73 6.51 -15.09 4.65
CA TRP A 73 5.44 -14.11 4.41
C TRP A 73 4.04 -14.68 4.59
N PHE A 74 3.82 -15.99 4.40
CA PHE A 74 2.52 -16.63 4.62
C PHE A 74 2.38 -17.07 6.09
N THR A 75 2.29 -16.08 6.96
CA THR A 75 2.20 -16.26 8.41
C THR A 75 0.87 -15.76 8.95
N LYS A 76 0.54 -16.16 10.18
CA LYS A 76 -0.60 -15.59 10.91
C LYS A 76 -0.57 -14.06 10.92
N GLY A 77 0.58 -13.48 11.26
CA GLY A 77 0.75 -12.03 11.38
C GLY A 77 0.45 -11.31 10.07
N THR A 78 0.84 -11.89 8.94
CA THR A 78 0.51 -11.33 7.61
C THR A 78 -1.00 -11.34 7.36
N LEU A 79 -1.70 -12.43 7.68
CA LEU A 79 -3.16 -12.44 7.56
C LEU A 79 -3.84 -11.47 8.53
N GLU A 80 -3.37 -11.34 9.77
CA GLU A 80 -3.93 -10.34 10.71
C GLU A 80 -3.78 -8.91 10.18
N ARG A 81 -2.66 -8.61 9.52
CA ARG A 81 -2.43 -7.32 8.87
C ARG A 81 -3.32 -7.13 7.64
N PHE A 82 -3.49 -8.15 6.81
CA PHE A 82 -4.43 -8.10 5.70
C PHE A 82 -5.87 -7.87 6.17
N VAL A 83 -6.32 -8.56 7.23
CA VAL A 83 -7.65 -8.35 7.82
C VAL A 83 -7.82 -6.91 8.33
N ARG A 84 -6.79 -6.35 8.98
CA ARG A 84 -6.78 -4.94 9.37
C ARG A 84 -6.88 -4.01 8.16
N PHE A 85 -6.10 -4.25 7.12
CA PHE A 85 -6.15 -3.49 5.88
C PHE A 85 -7.56 -3.49 5.25
N VAL A 86 -8.19 -4.66 5.12
CA VAL A 86 -9.55 -4.78 4.57
C VAL A 86 -10.58 -3.99 5.39
N SER A 87 -10.32 -3.80 6.70
CA SER A 87 -11.20 -3.06 7.60
C SER A 87 -10.97 -1.54 7.55
N THR A 88 -9.75 -1.10 7.29
CA THR A 88 -9.34 0.32 7.26
C THR A 88 -8.27 0.56 6.19
N PRO A 89 -8.60 0.46 4.89
CA PRO A 89 -7.62 0.61 3.82
C PRO A 89 -7.03 2.03 3.74
N GLU A 90 -7.78 3.01 4.24
CA GLU A 90 -7.46 4.44 4.15
C GLU A 90 -6.14 4.79 4.85
N VAL A 91 -5.70 3.97 5.81
CA VAL A 91 -4.43 4.16 6.52
C VAL A 91 -3.23 4.03 5.58
N LEU A 92 -3.23 3.01 4.70
CA LEU A 92 -2.15 2.83 3.72
C LEU A 92 -2.34 3.75 2.51
N GLU A 93 -3.59 3.98 2.09
CA GLU A 93 -3.88 4.84 0.93
C GLU A 93 -3.45 6.29 1.18
N LEU A 94 -3.56 6.79 2.41
CA LEU A 94 -3.05 8.11 2.77
C LEU A 94 -1.52 8.20 2.63
N VAL A 95 -0.79 7.17 3.06
CA VAL A 95 0.68 7.11 2.92
C VAL A 95 1.06 7.13 1.43
N SER A 96 0.40 6.29 0.62
CA SER A 96 0.62 6.23 -0.82
C SER A 96 0.33 7.57 -1.51
N ALA A 97 -0.78 8.22 -1.17
CA ALA A 97 -1.15 9.52 -1.74
C ALA A 97 -0.12 10.62 -1.43
N LEU A 98 0.38 10.66 -0.19
CA LEU A 98 1.40 11.63 0.23
C LEU A 98 2.76 11.36 -0.40
N ASP A 99 3.14 10.10 -0.59
CA ASP A 99 4.39 9.71 -1.27
C ASP A 99 4.38 10.11 -2.76
N VAL A 100 3.24 9.90 -3.44
CA VAL A 100 3.02 10.36 -4.82
C VAL A 100 3.09 11.88 -4.89
N GLU A 101 2.42 12.58 -3.98
CA GLU A 101 2.47 14.04 -3.93
C GLU A 101 3.89 14.56 -3.70
N MET A 102 4.63 13.98 -2.75
CA MET A 102 6.02 14.34 -2.48
C MET A 102 6.89 14.16 -3.73
N SER A 103 6.76 13.01 -4.41
CA SER A 103 7.49 12.72 -5.65
C SER A 103 7.18 13.74 -6.76
N GLN A 104 5.91 14.12 -6.92
CA GLN A 104 5.49 15.12 -7.90
C GLN A 104 6.06 16.51 -7.57
N LEU A 105 6.07 16.90 -6.30
CA LEU A 105 6.63 18.17 -5.85
C LEU A 105 8.16 18.21 -6.03
N GLU A 106 8.87 17.11 -5.77
CA GLU A 106 10.31 17.02 -5.99
C GLU A 106 10.66 17.11 -7.48
N ALA A 107 9.88 16.45 -8.34
CA ALA A 107 10.00 16.58 -9.79
C ALA A 107 9.73 18.01 -10.26
N ALA A 108 8.66 18.64 -9.77
CA ALA A 108 8.35 20.04 -10.07
C ALA A 108 9.47 20.98 -9.62
N ARG A 109 9.97 20.81 -8.40
CA ARG A 109 11.09 21.59 -7.85
C ARG A 109 12.33 21.50 -8.74
N LYS A 110 12.65 20.30 -9.24
CA LYS A 110 13.76 20.09 -10.18
C LYS A 110 13.56 20.87 -11.48
N ILE A 111 12.39 20.74 -12.11
CA ILE A 111 12.05 21.42 -13.37
C ILE A 111 12.16 22.94 -13.23
N TYR A 112 11.61 23.52 -12.17
CA TYR A 112 11.63 24.97 -11.96
C TYR A 112 12.97 25.47 -11.40
N GLY A 113 13.76 24.63 -10.74
CA GLY A 113 15.08 24.97 -10.21
C GLY A 113 16.19 24.91 -11.25
N GLU A 114 16.18 23.91 -12.13
CA GLU A 114 17.23 23.64 -13.14
C GLU A 114 17.15 24.51 -14.40
N GLY A 115 16.05 25.25 -14.62
CA GLY A 115 15.90 26.19 -15.74
C GLY A 115 16.85 27.40 -15.73
N THR A 116 18.06 27.25 -15.21
CA THR A 116 19.09 28.28 -15.02
C THR A 116 20.51 27.83 -15.42
N SER A 117 20.75 26.54 -15.74
CA SER A 117 22.13 26.06 -16.01
C SER A 117 22.56 26.07 -17.49
N ASP A 118 21.67 25.79 -18.44
CA ASP A 118 22.13 25.36 -19.78
C ASP A 118 22.11 26.44 -20.88
N GLN A 119 21.98 27.73 -20.55
CA GLN A 119 22.00 28.82 -21.56
C GLN A 119 23.03 29.92 -21.29
N ARG A 120 24.19 29.56 -20.74
CA ARG A 120 25.34 30.47 -20.64
C ARG A 120 26.50 30.06 -21.55
N SER A 121 26.19 29.77 -22.82
CA SER A 121 27.22 29.66 -23.86
C SER A 121 26.66 29.84 -25.29
N SER A 122 26.05 30.98 -25.59
CA SER A 122 26.31 31.64 -26.89
C SER A 122 25.75 33.04 -26.95
N ALA A 123 26.52 33.86 -27.64
CA ALA A 123 26.41 35.30 -27.74
C ALA A 123 25.09 35.79 -28.39
N LYS A 124 24.68 36.96 -27.88
CA LYS A 124 24.07 38.09 -28.59
C LYS A 124 22.61 37.97 -29.07
N ASP A 125 21.85 38.89 -28.49
CA ASP A 125 20.73 39.66 -29.04
C ASP A 125 19.31 39.13 -28.80
N SER A 126 18.51 39.98 -28.15
CA SER A 126 17.04 39.96 -28.04
C SER A 126 16.44 38.70 -27.38
N THR A 127 15.87 38.76 -26.16
CA THR A 127 14.51 39.27 -25.90
C THR A 127 14.29 39.29 -24.38
N ASP A 128 13.57 40.30 -23.89
CA ASP A 128 13.13 40.49 -22.49
C ASP A 128 12.78 39.20 -21.73
N THR A 129 13.67 38.76 -20.83
CA THR A 129 13.21 38.05 -19.61
C THR A 129 12.70 39.14 -18.68
N THR A 130 11.38 39.39 -18.71
CA THR A 130 10.76 40.42 -17.86
C THR A 130 10.99 40.10 -16.38
N PRO A 131 11.35 41.08 -15.53
CA PRO A 131 11.61 40.86 -14.10
C PRO A 131 10.41 40.26 -13.35
N ALA A 132 9.19 40.44 -13.87
CA ALA A 132 7.98 39.82 -13.35
C ALA A 132 7.97 38.29 -13.49
N ALA A 133 8.54 37.72 -14.56
CA ALA A 133 8.61 36.27 -14.77
C ALA A 133 9.57 35.60 -13.79
N ASP A 134 10.72 36.23 -13.52
CA ASP A 134 11.69 35.75 -12.52
C ASP A 134 11.15 35.82 -11.09
N VAL A 135 10.43 36.89 -10.75
CA VAL A 135 9.71 37.00 -9.46
C VAL A 135 8.66 35.90 -9.34
N THR A 136 7.85 35.67 -10.38
CA THR A 136 6.83 34.62 -10.38
C THR A 136 7.43 33.22 -10.21
N LYS A 137 8.53 32.92 -10.90
CA LYS A 137 9.28 31.66 -10.76
C LYS A 137 9.82 31.46 -9.35
N LYS A 138 10.36 32.52 -8.74
CA LYS A 138 10.87 32.48 -7.36
C LYS A 138 9.76 32.25 -6.34
N GLU A 139 8.62 32.90 -6.49
CA GLU A 139 7.46 32.67 -5.61
C GLU A 139 6.89 31.26 -5.80
N LEU A 140 6.87 30.72 -7.03
CA LEU A 140 6.47 29.34 -7.28
C LEU A 140 7.41 28.34 -6.59
N LEU A 141 8.72 28.53 -6.69
CA LEU A 141 9.69 27.67 -6.00
C LEU A 141 9.51 27.71 -4.47
N LYS A 142 9.27 28.89 -3.89
CA LYS A 142 8.94 29.02 -2.46
C LYS A 142 7.66 28.27 -2.10
N ALA A 143 6.62 28.36 -2.93
CA ALA A 143 5.36 27.65 -2.70
C ALA A 143 5.56 26.13 -2.75
N ILE A 144 6.36 25.63 -3.69
CA ILE A 144 6.74 24.21 -3.78
C ILE A 144 7.53 23.79 -2.54
N ASP A 145 8.52 24.56 -2.10
CA ASP A 145 9.31 24.26 -0.90
C ASP A 145 8.42 24.23 0.37
N LEU A 146 7.48 25.17 0.49
CA LEU A 146 6.52 25.21 1.59
C LEU A 146 5.61 23.97 1.59
N ARG A 147 5.09 23.57 0.41
CA ARG A 147 4.24 22.38 0.31
C ARG A 147 5.04 21.10 0.57
N LEU A 148 6.29 21.00 0.10
CA LEU A 148 7.18 19.88 0.41
C LEU A 148 7.40 19.72 1.91
N ALA A 149 7.62 20.82 2.63
CA ALA A 149 7.76 20.78 4.09
C ALA A 149 6.50 20.24 4.76
N ALA A 150 5.31 20.71 4.35
CA ALA A 150 4.03 20.24 4.87
C ALA A 150 3.80 18.75 4.57
N VAL A 151 3.99 18.33 3.31
CA VAL A 151 3.80 16.94 2.88
C VAL A 151 4.74 15.99 3.60
N ARG A 152 6.00 16.39 3.86
CA ARG A 152 6.93 15.56 4.66
C ARG A 152 6.45 15.35 6.09
N GLN A 153 5.87 16.38 6.72
CA GLN A 153 5.30 16.27 8.07
C GLN A 153 4.05 15.39 8.09
N ASP A 154 3.18 15.55 7.08
CA ASP A 154 1.98 14.73 6.92
C ASP A 154 2.36 13.26 6.68
N LEU A 155 3.36 13.01 5.82
CA LEU A 155 3.87 11.67 5.52
C LEU A 155 4.46 11.01 6.76
N ALA A 156 5.25 11.73 7.56
CA ALA A 156 5.78 11.19 8.82
C ALA A 156 4.64 10.79 9.78
N THR A 157 3.59 11.60 9.87
CA THR A 157 2.42 11.33 10.70
C THR A 157 1.64 10.11 10.20
N ALA A 158 1.42 10.02 8.89
CA ALA A 158 0.75 8.89 8.25
C ALA A 158 1.56 7.58 8.42
N CYS A 159 2.88 7.62 8.26
CA CYS A 159 3.77 6.48 8.49
C CYS A 159 3.76 5.99 9.94
N ASN A 160 3.72 6.91 10.91
CA ASN A 160 3.58 6.55 12.33
C ASN A 160 2.24 5.84 12.60
N ARG A 161 1.15 6.34 12.00
CA ARG A 161 -0.17 5.71 12.09
C ARG A 161 -0.20 4.33 11.44
N ALA A 162 0.38 4.19 10.26
CA ALA A 162 0.51 2.91 9.56
C ALA A 162 1.33 1.91 10.40
N SER A 163 2.45 2.35 10.97
CA SER A 163 3.30 1.54 11.85
C SER A 163 2.55 1.07 13.10
N ALA A 164 1.78 1.95 13.73
CA ALA A 164 0.93 1.61 14.88
C ALA A 164 -0.19 0.61 14.51
N ALA A 165 -0.67 0.63 13.26
CA ALA A 165 -1.60 -0.37 12.73
C ALA A 165 -0.93 -1.69 12.31
N GLY A 166 0.40 -1.79 12.43
CA GLY A 166 1.19 -2.98 12.11
C GLY A 166 1.83 -2.97 10.73
N PHE A 167 1.80 -1.85 10.00
CA PHE A 167 2.43 -1.70 8.68
C PHE A 167 3.78 -0.99 8.81
N ASN A 168 4.86 -1.75 8.73
CA ASN A 168 6.25 -1.30 8.75
C ASN A 168 7.04 -1.90 7.57
N PRO A 169 8.27 -1.43 7.28
CA PRO A 169 9.03 -1.85 6.09
C PRO A 169 9.21 -3.37 5.93
N ILE A 170 9.37 -4.12 7.02
CA ILE A 170 9.48 -5.58 6.99
C ILE A 170 8.13 -6.20 6.59
N THR A 171 7.08 -5.80 7.29
CA THR A 171 5.73 -6.36 7.05
C THR A 171 5.13 -5.95 5.71
N VAL A 172 5.51 -4.78 5.16
CA VAL A 172 5.09 -4.35 3.83
C VAL A 172 5.68 -5.26 2.76
N SER A 173 6.92 -5.72 2.93
CA SER A 173 7.52 -6.72 2.03
C SER A 173 6.79 -8.07 2.09
N GLU A 174 6.38 -8.51 3.29
CA GLU A 174 5.57 -9.73 3.47
C GLU A 174 4.17 -9.58 2.83
N LEU A 175 3.52 -8.43 3.04
CA LEU A 175 2.20 -8.10 2.48
C LEU A 175 2.24 -7.95 0.95
N SER A 176 3.35 -7.46 0.40
CA SER A 176 3.57 -7.38 -1.05
C SER A 176 3.62 -8.78 -1.67
N GLN A 177 4.38 -9.71 -1.06
CA GLN A 177 4.39 -11.12 -1.49
C GLN A 177 3.02 -11.79 -1.35
N PHE A 178 2.31 -11.49 -0.26
CA PHE A 178 0.93 -11.94 -0.09
C PHE A 178 0.02 -11.40 -1.21
N ALA A 179 0.14 -10.12 -1.55
CA ALA A 179 -0.63 -9.46 -2.59
C ALA A 179 -0.33 -10.04 -3.97
N ASP A 180 0.93 -10.31 -4.29
CA ASP A 180 1.34 -10.97 -5.54
C ASP A 180 0.74 -12.36 -5.67
N ARG A 181 0.71 -13.13 -4.57
CA ARG A 181 0.25 -14.52 -4.60
C ARG A 181 -1.26 -14.67 -4.63
N PHE A 182 -2.00 -13.80 -3.96
CA PHE A 182 -3.47 -13.92 -3.86
C PHE A 182 -4.25 -12.82 -4.58
N GLY A 183 -3.54 -11.90 -5.25
CA GLY A 183 -4.13 -10.81 -6.04
C GLY A 183 -4.72 -9.70 -5.17
N ALA A 184 -4.04 -9.31 -4.09
CA ALA A 184 -4.46 -8.21 -3.22
C ALA A 184 -3.82 -6.87 -3.59
N ASN A 185 -4.04 -6.42 -4.83
CA ASN A 185 -3.27 -5.34 -5.44
C ASN A 185 -3.31 -3.99 -4.70
N ARG A 186 -4.38 -3.71 -3.93
CA ARG A 186 -4.49 -2.48 -3.13
C ARG A 186 -3.57 -2.45 -1.88
N LEU A 187 -2.89 -3.55 -1.57
CA LEU A 187 -1.88 -3.59 -0.51
C LEU A 187 -0.50 -3.06 -0.95
N LYS A 188 -0.31 -2.82 -2.25
CA LYS A 188 0.97 -2.38 -2.82
C LYS A 188 1.12 -0.87 -2.78
#